data_AF-A0A2I3S880-F1
#
_entry.id   AF-A0A2I3S880-F1
#
_cell.length_a   1.000
_cell.length_b   1.000
_cell.length_c   1.000
_cell.angle_alpha   90.00
_cell.angle_beta   90.00
_cell.angle_gamma   90.00
#
_symmetry.space_group_name_H-M   'P 1'
#
loop_
_entity.id
_entity.type
_entity.pdbx_description
1 polymer ?
#
loop_
_entity_poly.entity_id
_entity_poly.type
_entity_poly.pdbx_seq_one_letter_code
_entity_poly.pdbx_strand_id
1 'polypeptide(L)'
;KQTGSRTEGAVMAQKEGDVRDYNLTEEQKAIKANYPPVNRNYEYLDHTADVQLHTWGDTLEEAFEQCAMAISGYMIDTRTVEPLQTIEVETQEVSTFLFHFLDEWLYKSNADEFFIPWEVKVICIDQRHFQLQSIGWTEEFSLSNHPQGTEVKVITYSAMQVYNKENPEVFVIIDI
;
A
#
# COMPACT_ATOMS: atom_id res chain seq x y z
N LYS A 1 1.11 -17.20 65.56
CA LYS A 1 1.95 -16.08 66.05
C LYS A 1 2.82 -15.66 64.86
N GLN A 2 2.87 -14.45 64.32
CA GLN A 2 2.36 -13.10 64.59
C GLN A 2 2.42 -12.41 63.19
N THR A 3 1.32 -11.91 62.64
CA THR A 3 1.00 -10.47 62.45
C THR A 3 2.03 -9.62 61.68
N GLY A 4 1.60 -8.98 60.59
CA GLY A 4 2.28 -7.85 59.97
C GLY A 4 1.72 -7.44 58.60
N SER A 5 0.64 -6.65 58.62
CA SER A 5 0.09 -5.96 57.44
C SER A 5 0.91 -4.70 57.13
N ARG A 6 1.24 -4.44 55.85
CA ARG A 6 0.92 -3.19 55.14
C ARG A 6 1.31 -3.23 53.65
N THR A 7 0.31 -2.80 52.90
CA THR A 7 0.14 -2.35 51.51
C THR A 7 1.31 -1.72 50.74
N GLU A 8 1.20 -1.91 49.41
CA GLU A 8 1.44 -0.97 48.30
C GLU A 8 2.85 -0.65 47.81
N GLY A 9 2.99 -0.69 46.47
CA GLY A 9 4.03 0.02 45.73
C GLY A 9 4.87 -0.82 44.77
N ALA A 10 4.26 -1.48 43.79
CA ALA A 10 5.01 -1.95 42.62
C ALA A 10 5.41 -0.72 41.78
N VAL A 11 6.61 -0.18 42.03
CA VAL A 11 7.19 0.87 41.20
C VAL A 11 7.84 0.21 39.99
N MET A 12 7.06 0.02 38.93
CA MET A 12 7.60 -0.29 37.61
C MET A 12 8.19 1.01 37.03
N ALA A 13 9.49 1.01 36.78
CA ALA A 13 10.20 2.13 36.17
C ALA A 13 9.64 2.41 34.77
N GLN A 14 9.14 3.62 34.55
CA GLN A 14 8.71 4.09 33.23
C GLN A 14 9.93 4.44 32.38
N LYS A 15 10.09 3.79 31.22
CA LYS A 15 11.04 4.20 30.18
C LYS A 15 10.43 5.37 29.39
N GLU A 16 11.21 6.42 29.16
CA GLU A 16 10.85 7.75 28.61
C GLU A 16 10.41 7.78 27.12
N GLY A 17 9.72 6.77 26.58
CA GLY A 17 9.64 6.58 25.12
C GLY A 17 8.38 7.01 24.35
N ASP A 18 7.18 7.08 24.95
CA ASP A 18 5.92 6.99 24.17
C ASP A 18 4.99 8.22 24.29
N VAL A 19 5.53 9.40 24.00
CA VAL A 19 4.78 10.66 24.02
C VAL A 19 4.84 11.30 22.64
N ARG A 20 3.79 11.16 21.81
CA ARG A 20 3.64 12.00 20.61
C ARG A 20 3.63 13.47 21.03
N ASP A 21 4.61 14.22 20.53
CA ASP A 21 4.72 15.66 20.72
C ASP A 21 3.87 16.37 19.66
N TYR A 22 3.04 17.29 20.12
CA TYR A 22 2.18 18.09 19.24
C TYR A 22 2.74 19.51 19.24
N ASN A 23 2.67 20.21 18.11
CA ASN A 23 3.03 21.62 18.03
C ASN A 23 1.99 22.47 18.79
N LEU A 24 2.14 22.52 20.11
CA LEU A 24 1.26 23.26 20.99
C LEU A 24 1.62 24.74 20.98
N THR A 25 0.62 25.60 20.86
CA THR A 25 0.75 27.04 21.05
C THR A 25 1.10 27.38 22.51
N GLU A 26 1.62 28.57 22.77
CA GLU A 26 1.98 29.00 24.13
C GLU A 26 0.78 29.04 25.09
N GLU A 27 -0.41 29.39 24.57
CA GLU A 27 -1.67 29.31 25.29
C GLU A 27 -2.01 27.86 25.67
N GLN A 28 -1.82 26.90 24.75
CA GLN A 28 -2.05 25.47 25.01
C GLN A 28 -1.08 24.90 26.06
N LYS A 29 0.17 25.38 26.08
CA LYS A 29 1.15 25.02 27.10
C LYS A 29 0.77 25.59 28.47
N ALA A 30 0.38 26.87 28.52
CA ALA A 30 -0.05 27.52 29.75
C ALA A 30 -1.28 26.85 30.37
N ILE A 31 -2.25 26.47 29.54
CA ILE A 31 -3.43 25.70 29.97
C ILE A 31 -3.01 24.32 30.49
N LYS A 32 -2.16 23.58 29.76
CA LYS A 32 -1.69 22.25 30.19
C LYS A 32 -0.93 22.31 31.52
N ALA A 33 -0.20 23.39 31.79
CA ALA A 33 0.56 23.60 33.02
C ALA A 33 -0.31 23.93 34.25
N ASN A 34 -1.55 24.39 34.06
CA ASN A 34 -2.48 24.64 35.17
C ASN A 34 -3.01 23.35 35.81
N TYR A 35 -2.67 22.18 35.27
CA TYR A 35 -3.15 20.88 35.73
C TYR A 35 -2.00 19.91 36.01
N PRO A 36 -2.21 18.92 36.90
CA PRO A 36 -1.27 17.82 37.08
C PRO A 36 -1.05 17.03 35.78
N PRO A 37 0.18 16.52 35.53
CA PRO A 37 0.49 15.75 34.33
C PRO A 37 -0.27 14.42 34.30
N VAL A 38 -0.64 13.99 33.10
CA VAL A 38 -1.30 12.70 32.87
C VAL A 38 -0.25 11.59 32.81
N ASN A 39 -0.49 10.52 33.55
CA ASN A 39 0.31 9.30 33.45
C ASN A 39 -0.12 8.49 32.21
N ARG A 40 0.80 8.26 31.25
CA ARG A 40 0.51 7.56 29.98
C ARG A 40 0.93 6.09 30.08
N ASN A 41 -0.05 5.20 30.21
CA ASN A 41 0.14 3.75 30.28
C ASN A 41 -0.57 3.06 29.10
N TYR A 42 -0.22 3.45 27.88
CA TYR A 42 -0.66 2.82 26.64
C TYR A 42 0.56 2.65 25.74
N GLU A 43 0.44 1.77 24.75
CA GLU A 43 1.42 1.62 23.68
C GLU A 43 0.68 1.54 22.34
N TYR A 44 1.31 2.02 21.26
CA TYR A 44 0.76 1.87 19.92
C TYR A 44 1.01 0.44 19.41
N LEU A 45 -0.08 -0.18 18.96
CA LEU A 45 -0.08 -1.49 18.33
C LEU A 45 -0.61 -1.32 16.92
N ASP A 46 0.02 -1.99 15.97
CA ASP A 46 -0.26 -1.76 14.56
C ASP A 46 -1.65 -2.26 14.14
N HIS A 47 -2.22 -1.56 13.15
CA HIS A 47 -3.44 -1.91 12.43
C HIS A 47 -3.18 -1.83 10.93
N THR A 48 -3.58 -2.87 10.18
CA THR A 48 -3.48 -2.92 8.72
C THR A 48 -4.54 -2.04 8.06
N ALA A 49 -4.13 -1.23 7.09
CA ALA A 49 -5.04 -0.55 6.18
C ALA A 49 -4.97 -1.29 4.85
N ASP A 50 -5.93 -2.18 4.63
CA ASP A 50 -5.98 -3.01 3.43
C ASP A 50 -7.13 -2.57 2.51
N VAL A 51 -6.96 -2.67 1.20
CA VAL A 51 -7.98 -2.37 0.17
C VAL A 51 -8.12 -3.56 -0.77
N GLN A 52 -9.34 -3.96 -1.07
CA GLN A 52 -9.59 -4.98 -2.10
C GLN A 52 -9.90 -4.32 -3.45
N LEU A 53 -9.11 -4.66 -4.45
CA LEU A 53 -9.34 -4.34 -5.85
C LEU A 53 -10.14 -5.47 -6.51
N HIS A 54 -11.11 -5.09 -7.35
CA HIS A 54 -11.84 -5.98 -8.24
C HIS A 54 -11.78 -5.42 -9.65
N THR A 55 -11.24 -6.21 -10.59
CA THR A 55 -11.10 -5.83 -11.99
C THR A 55 -11.56 -6.95 -12.91
N TRP A 56 -11.90 -6.59 -14.14
CA TRP A 56 -12.45 -7.51 -15.12
C TRP A 56 -12.11 -7.05 -16.54
N GLY A 57 -12.33 -7.92 -17.52
CA GLY A 57 -12.18 -7.63 -18.92
C GLY A 57 -12.81 -8.70 -19.82
N ASP A 58 -12.77 -8.47 -21.13
CA ASP A 58 -13.14 -9.42 -22.16
C ASP A 58 -12.10 -10.56 -22.28
N THR A 59 -10.86 -10.31 -21.84
CA THR A 59 -9.79 -11.31 -21.77
C THR A 59 -9.08 -11.31 -20.41
N LEU A 60 -8.29 -12.35 -20.14
CA LEU A 60 -7.51 -12.45 -18.91
C LEU A 60 -6.43 -11.36 -18.85
N GLU A 61 -5.83 -11.06 -19.99
CA GLU A 61 -4.89 -9.96 -20.19
C GLU A 61 -5.53 -8.62 -19.79
N GLU A 62 -6.76 -8.37 -20.24
CA GLU A 62 -7.48 -7.15 -19.89
C GLU A 62 -7.81 -7.09 -18.39
N ALA A 63 -8.27 -8.18 -17.78
CA ALA A 63 -8.52 -8.20 -16.34
C ALA A 63 -7.24 -7.89 -15.51
N PHE A 64 -6.07 -8.34 -16.00
CA PHE A 64 -4.78 -8.09 -15.36
C PHE A 64 -4.32 -6.65 -15.57
N GLU A 65 -4.36 -6.13 -16.79
CA GLU A 65 -3.93 -4.76 -17.09
C GLU A 65 -4.81 -3.73 -16.35
N GLN A 66 -6.12 -4.00 -16.24
CA GLN A 66 -7.03 -3.20 -15.42
C GLN A 66 -6.65 -3.23 -13.93
N CYS A 67 -6.11 -4.34 -13.41
CA CYS A 67 -5.65 -4.42 -12.02
C CYS A 67 -4.43 -3.54 -11.77
N ALA A 68 -3.47 -3.49 -12.71
CA ALA A 68 -2.34 -2.55 -12.63
C ALA A 68 -2.81 -1.09 -12.72
N MET A 69 -3.79 -0.82 -13.59
CA MET A 69 -4.42 0.50 -13.69
C MET A 69 -5.14 0.89 -12.39
N ALA A 70 -5.81 -0.05 -11.73
CA ALA A 70 -6.49 0.18 -10.46
C ALA A 70 -5.51 0.54 -9.32
N ILE A 71 -4.36 -0.14 -9.24
CA ILE A 71 -3.29 0.21 -8.28
C ILE A 71 -2.76 1.62 -8.56
N SER A 72 -2.44 1.92 -9.82
CA SER A 72 -1.90 3.22 -10.24
C SER A 72 -2.90 4.36 -9.95
N GLY A 73 -4.18 4.14 -10.26
CA GLY A 73 -5.27 5.07 -9.97
C GLY A 73 -5.57 5.27 -8.49
N TYR A 74 -5.15 4.33 -7.62
CA TYR A 74 -5.23 4.48 -6.17
C TYR A 74 -4.11 5.39 -5.63
N MET A 75 -2.94 5.33 -6.27
CA MET A 75 -1.77 6.13 -5.91
C MET A 75 -1.85 7.57 -6.43
N ILE A 76 -2.35 7.79 -7.65
CA ILE A 76 -2.45 9.13 -8.27
C ILE A 76 -3.65 9.23 -9.24
N ASP A 77 -3.98 10.45 -9.66
CA ASP A 77 -4.85 10.65 -10.82
C ASP A 77 -4.10 10.36 -12.14
N THR A 78 -4.25 9.16 -12.69
CA THR A 78 -3.52 8.75 -13.92
C THR A 78 -3.80 9.63 -15.14
N ARG A 79 -4.88 10.42 -15.15
CA ARG A 79 -5.19 11.36 -16.26
C ARG A 79 -4.26 12.56 -16.30
N THR A 80 -3.50 12.81 -15.22
CA THR A 80 -2.48 13.87 -15.19
C THR A 80 -1.14 13.40 -15.72
N VAL A 81 -1.00 12.11 -16.01
CA VAL A 81 0.25 11.51 -16.51
C VAL A 81 0.29 11.59 -18.03
N GLU A 82 1.40 12.08 -18.57
CA GLU A 82 1.70 12.10 -20.00
C GLU A 82 2.46 10.83 -20.43
N PRO A 83 2.13 10.21 -21.58
CA PRO A 83 2.78 8.99 -22.08
C PRO A 83 4.12 9.30 -22.78
N LEU A 84 5.11 9.81 -22.04
CA LEU A 84 6.40 10.29 -22.59
C LEU A 84 7.45 9.18 -22.72
N GLN A 85 7.35 8.15 -21.91
CA GLN A 85 8.26 7.02 -21.83
C GLN A 85 7.48 5.71 -21.91
N THR A 86 8.20 4.63 -22.20
CA THR A 86 7.62 3.30 -22.33
C THR A 86 8.45 2.31 -21.54
N ILE A 87 7.77 1.50 -20.73
CA ILE A 87 8.38 0.45 -19.91
C ILE A 87 7.79 -0.87 -20.33
N GLU A 88 8.65 -1.87 -20.51
CA GLU A 88 8.25 -3.25 -20.70
C GLU A 88 8.52 -4.03 -19.40
N VAL A 89 7.54 -4.82 -18.99
CA VAL A 89 7.60 -5.69 -17.83
C VAL A 89 7.37 -7.11 -18.30
N GLU A 90 8.36 -7.97 -18.06
CA GLU A 90 8.29 -9.40 -18.33
C GLU A 90 8.41 -10.17 -17.02
N THR A 91 7.51 -11.14 -16.81
CA THR A 91 7.58 -12.04 -15.65
C THR A 91 7.54 -13.49 -16.10
N GLN A 92 8.28 -14.33 -15.37
CA GLN A 92 8.34 -15.77 -15.59
C GLN A 92 8.03 -16.45 -14.26
N GLU A 93 6.86 -17.10 -14.12
CA GLU A 93 6.45 -18.01 -13.02
C GLU A 93 4.91 -18.21 -13.07
N VAL A 94 4.43 -19.46 -13.17
CA VAL A 94 3.03 -19.81 -13.50
C VAL A 94 2.06 -19.50 -12.37
N SER A 95 2.47 -19.87 -11.16
CA SER A 95 1.51 -20.16 -10.09
C SER A 95 0.92 -18.89 -9.49
N THR A 96 1.48 -17.75 -9.87
CA THR A 96 1.34 -16.45 -9.22
C THR A 96 1.51 -15.30 -10.23
N PHE A 97 1.17 -15.52 -11.51
CA PHE A 97 1.33 -14.51 -12.58
C PHE A 97 0.82 -13.13 -12.18
N LEU A 98 -0.39 -13.08 -11.60
CA LEU A 98 -0.99 -11.83 -11.18
C LEU A 98 -0.17 -11.13 -10.11
N PHE A 99 0.29 -11.86 -9.09
CA PHE A 99 1.09 -11.29 -8.03
C PHE A 99 2.39 -10.70 -8.58
N HIS A 100 3.19 -11.49 -9.31
CA HIS A 100 4.48 -11.03 -9.81
C HIS A 100 4.34 -9.87 -10.80
N PHE A 101 3.31 -9.92 -11.64
CA PHE A 101 2.99 -8.83 -12.53
C PHE A 101 2.70 -7.52 -11.76
N LEU A 102 1.81 -7.56 -10.78
CA LEU A 102 1.45 -6.36 -10.01
C LEU A 102 2.61 -5.88 -9.12
N ASP A 103 3.37 -6.81 -8.55
CA ASP A 103 4.54 -6.51 -7.71
C ASP A 103 5.65 -5.85 -8.52
N GLU A 104 5.91 -6.32 -9.75
CA GLU A 104 6.89 -5.69 -10.65
C GLU A 104 6.44 -4.28 -11.07
N TRP A 105 5.16 -4.09 -11.40
CA TRP A 105 4.62 -2.75 -11.68
C TRP A 105 4.70 -1.83 -10.46
N LEU A 106 4.37 -2.32 -9.27
CA LEU A 106 4.49 -1.56 -8.02
C LEU A 106 5.95 -1.20 -7.73
N TYR A 107 6.88 -2.13 -7.97
CA TYR A 107 8.31 -1.90 -7.83
C TYR A 107 8.80 -0.80 -8.77
N LYS A 108 8.35 -0.77 -10.03
CA LYS A 108 8.68 0.32 -10.97
C LYS A 108 8.16 1.68 -10.51
N SER A 109 7.01 1.71 -9.84
CA SER A 109 6.44 2.93 -9.27
C SER A 109 7.12 3.41 -7.98
N ASN A 110 7.67 2.51 -7.17
CA ASN A 110 8.19 2.85 -5.84
C ASN A 110 9.73 2.91 -5.75
N ALA A 111 10.47 2.14 -6.56
CA ALA A 111 11.90 1.90 -6.33
C ALA A 111 12.82 2.67 -7.29
N ASP A 112 12.78 2.36 -8.58
CA ASP A 112 13.90 2.71 -9.47
C ASP A 112 13.68 4.02 -10.24
N GLU A 113 12.44 4.39 -10.55
CA GLU A 113 12.18 5.44 -11.55
C GLU A 113 10.95 6.31 -11.26
N PHE A 114 10.22 6.04 -10.15
CA PHE A 114 8.96 6.70 -9.79
C PHE A 114 7.98 6.79 -10.96
N PHE A 115 7.91 5.72 -11.75
CA PHE A 115 7.08 5.69 -12.94
C PHE A 115 5.69 5.23 -12.59
N ILE A 116 4.71 6.08 -12.89
CA ILE A 116 3.31 5.75 -12.69
C ILE A 116 2.62 5.75 -14.04
N PRO A 117 2.14 4.57 -14.50
CA PRO A 117 1.65 4.45 -15.85
C PRO A 117 0.37 5.26 -16.05
N TRP A 118 0.32 5.99 -17.16
CA TRP A 118 -0.90 6.54 -17.73
C TRP A 118 -1.82 5.41 -18.21
N GLU A 119 -1.22 4.39 -18.82
CA GLU A 119 -1.89 3.18 -19.29
C GLU A 119 -0.93 1.98 -19.22
N VAL A 120 -1.47 0.81 -18.89
CA VAL A 120 -0.79 -0.48 -18.93
C VAL A 120 -1.55 -1.39 -19.90
N LYS A 121 -0.80 -2.10 -20.74
CA LYS A 121 -1.29 -3.12 -21.66
C LYS A 121 -0.58 -4.44 -21.39
N VAL A 122 -1.33 -5.51 -21.15
CA VAL A 122 -0.78 -6.87 -21.14
C VAL A 122 -0.77 -7.38 -22.57
N ILE A 123 0.43 -7.65 -23.10
CA ILE A 123 0.66 -8.08 -24.49
C ILE A 123 0.31 -9.56 -24.65
N CYS A 124 0.77 -10.40 -23.72
CA CYS A 124 0.47 -11.81 -23.72
C CYS A 124 0.55 -12.42 -22.32
N ILE A 125 -0.30 -13.42 -22.07
CA ILE A 125 -0.18 -14.34 -20.95
C ILE A 125 -0.06 -15.75 -21.53
N ASP A 126 1.17 -16.25 -21.64
CA ASP A 126 1.44 -17.61 -22.07
C ASP A 126 1.46 -18.57 -20.86
N GLN A 127 0.31 -19.19 -20.61
CA GLN A 127 0.17 -20.18 -19.53
C GLN A 127 0.94 -21.49 -19.79
N ARG A 128 1.41 -21.76 -21.02
CA ARG A 128 2.17 -22.98 -21.33
C ARG A 128 3.66 -22.79 -21.09
N HIS A 129 4.19 -21.63 -21.47
CA HIS A 129 5.61 -21.28 -21.31
C HIS A 129 5.89 -20.43 -20.07
N PHE A 130 4.84 -20.10 -19.33
CA PHE A 130 4.91 -19.39 -18.06
C PHE A 130 5.48 -17.98 -18.20
N GLN A 131 5.06 -17.29 -19.26
CA GLN A 131 5.52 -15.95 -19.60
C GLN A 131 4.35 -14.98 -19.61
N LEU A 132 4.55 -13.82 -18.99
CA LEU A 132 3.68 -12.67 -19.11
C LEU A 132 4.53 -11.50 -19.60
N GLN A 133 4.07 -10.86 -20.67
CA GLN A 133 4.66 -9.63 -21.18
C GLN A 133 3.63 -8.51 -21.10
N SER A 134 4.07 -7.35 -20.62
CA SER A 134 3.25 -6.14 -20.55
C SER A 134 4.08 -4.92 -20.87
N ILE A 135 3.40 -3.87 -21.27
CA ILE A 135 3.98 -2.58 -21.63
C ILE A 135 3.14 -1.49 -20.98
N GLY A 136 3.76 -0.39 -20.58
CA GLY A 136 3.05 0.77 -20.09
C GLY A 136 3.70 2.06 -20.56
N TRP A 137 2.86 3.08 -20.66
CA TRP A 137 3.27 4.43 -21.05
C TRP A 137 3.20 5.34 -19.82
N THR A 138 4.25 6.11 -19.59
CA THR A 138 4.45 6.82 -18.31
C THR A 138 5.24 8.11 -18.51
N GLU A 139 5.32 8.90 -17.45
CA GLU A 139 6.37 9.89 -17.21
C GLU A 139 6.92 9.73 -15.79
N GLU A 140 7.97 10.48 -15.47
CA GLU A 140 8.52 10.57 -14.13
C GLU A 140 7.53 11.27 -13.18
N PHE A 141 7.24 10.67 -12.03
CA PHE A 141 6.30 11.25 -11.08
C PHE A 141 6.81 12.55 -10.45
N SER A 142 5.97 13.58 -10.44
CA SER A 142 6.20 14.83 -9.71
C SER A 142 4.99 15.25 -8.88
N LEU A 143 5.22 15.59 -7.61
CA LEU A 143 4.20 16.15 -6.71
C LEU A 143 3.58 17.46 -7.22
N SER A 144 4.25 18.19 -8.12
CA SER A 144 3.71 19.43 -8.69
C SER A 144 2.64 19.17 -9.73
N ASN A 145 2.75 18.04 -10.44
CA ASN A 145 1.93 17.73 -11.61
C ASN A 145 0.88 16.67 -11.28
N HIS A 146 1.18 15.78 -10.33
CA HIS A 146 0.37 14.61 -10.01
C HIS A 146 -0.19 14.72 -8.59
N PRO A 147 -1.50 14.94 -8.44
CA PRO A 147 -2.15 14.89 -7.14
C PRO A 147 -1.94 13.51 -6.49
N GLN A 148 -1.29 13.50 -5.32
CA GLN A 148 -1.01 12.27 -4.59
C GLN A 148 -2.28 11.74 -3.93
N GLY A 149 -2.62 10.49 -4.25
CA GLY A 149 -3.64 9.69 -3.59
C GLY A 149 -3.06 9.00 -2.36
N THR A 150 -3.28 7.68 -2.24
CA THR A 150 -2.74 6.89 -1.13
C THR A 150 -1.64 5.99 -1.65
N GLU A 151 -0.50 5.99 -0.95
CA GLU A 151 0.59 5.06 -1.26
C GLU A 151 0.12 3.61 -1.14
N VAL A 152 0.56 2.76 -2.06
CA VAL A 152 0.37 1.32 -1.98
C VAL A 152 1.71 0.72 -1.58
N LYS A 153 1.72 -0.02 -0.46
CA LYS A 153 2.93 -0.59 0.11
C LYS A 153 3.25 -1.95 -0.49
N VAL A 154 2.26 -2.83 -0.51
CA VAL A 154 2.46 -4.26 -0.84
C VAL A 154 1.22 -4.85 -1.51
N ILE A 155 1.46 -5.72 -2.49
CA ILE A 155 0.44 -6.62 -3.04
C ILE A 155 0.35 -7.87 -2.17
N THR A 156 -0.86 -8.32 -1.82
CA THR A 156 -1.02 -9.49 -0.93
C THR A 156 -1.68 -10.67 -1.65
N TYR A 157 -1.32 -11.89 -1.24
CA TYR A 157 -2.05 -13.11 -1.61
C TYR A 157 -3.37 -13.28 -0.84
N SER A 158 -3.65 -12.43 0.13
CA SER A 158 -4.85 -12.54 0.96
C SER A 158 -6.08 -12.39 0.09
N ALA A 159 -6.92 -13.44 0.07
CA ALA A 159 -8.12 -13.51 -0.76
C ALA A 159 -7.89 -13.21 -2.26
N MET A 160 -6.68 -13.45 -2.78
CA MET A 160 -6.39 -13.30 -4.20
C MET A 160 -7.18 -14.34 -5.00
N GLN A 161 -7.94 -13.90 -5.99
CA GLN A 161 -8.80 -14.76 -6.81
C GLN A 161 -8.67 -14.39 -8.28
N VAL A 162 -8.56 -15.39 -9.14
CA VAL A 162 -8.53 -15.24 -10.59
C VAL A 162 -9.59 -16.17 -11.18
N TYR A 163 -10.61 -15.57 -11.80
CA TYR A 163 -11.70 -16.28 -12.45
C TYR A 163 -11.55 -16.18 -13.96
N ASN A 164 -10.87 -17.14 -14.59
CA ASN A 164 -10.67 -17.16 -16.03
C ASN A 164 -11.79 -17.94 -16.76
N LYS A 165 -12.92 -17.27 -17.03
CA LYS A 165 -14.09 -17.82 -17.76
C LYS A 165 -14.56 -16.84 -18.85
N GLU A 166 -15.85 -16.87 -19.22
CA GLU A 166 -16.44 -16.06 -20.30
C GLU A 166 -16.36 -14.53 -20.10
N ASN A 167 -15.98 -14.05 -18.92
CA ASN A 167 -15.53 -12.68 -18.65
C ASN A 167 -14.53 -12.76 -17.51
N PRO A 168 -13.21 -12.73 -17.79
CA PRO A 168 -12.23 -12.87 -16.74
C PRO A 168 -12.31 -11.76 -15.70
N GLU A 169 -12.23 -12.14 -14.43
CA GLU A 169 -12.22 -11.20 -13.31
C GLU A 169 -11.21 -11.60 -12.25
N VAL A 170 -10.73 -10.59 -11.52
CA VAL A 170 -9.61 -10.68 -10.60
C VAL A 170 -9.93 -9.92 -9.32
N PHE A 171 -9.59 -10.51 -8.18
CA PHE A 171 -9.67 -9.87 -6.86
C PHE A 171 -8.29 -9.89 -6.20
N VAL A 172 -7.83 -8.74 -5.70
CA VAL A 172 -6.52 -8.57 -5.06
C VAL A 172 -6.66 -7.69 -3.83
N ILE A 173 -6.03 -8.06 -2.72
CA ILE A 173 -5.91 -7.16 -1.57
C ILE A 173 -4.54 -6.50 -1.58
N ILE A 174 -4.51 -5.18 -1.39
CA ILE A 174 -3.30 -4.35 -1.27
C ILE A 174 -3.23 -3.72 0.12
N ASP A 175 -2.02 -3.56 0.65
CA ASP A 175 -1.72 -2.79 1.87
C ASP A 175 -1.37 -1.35 1.48
N ILE A 176 -1.94 -0.36 2.18
CA ILE A 176 -1.83 1.08 1.90
C ILE A 176 -1.25 1.85 3.08
#